data_AF-A0A5B8VJY6-F1
#
_entry.id   AF-A0A5B8VJY6-F1
#
_cell.length_a   1.000
_cell.length_b   1.000
_cell.length_c   1.000
_cell.angle_alpha   90.00
_cell.angle_beta   90.00
_cell.angle_gamma   90.00
#
_symmetry.space_group_name_H-M   'P 1'
#
loop_
_entity.id
_entity.type
_entity.pdbx_description
1 polymer ?
#
loop_
_entity_poly.entity_id
_entity_poly.type
_entity_poly.pdbx_seq_one_letter_code
_entity_poly.pdbx_strand_id
1 'polypeptide(L)'
;MKNNNIYYSVLLILIITLGCSRSPTDYESFLNGEELVYPGVISNPAVLSGNNRVMLTWHPNPDPSVTKYVVYWNNYADSMTVPATSHNPTDTIRCLINNLEEYNYTFFINSYDNANNKSIVTEVDNARVYGKIYQASLQNRPINLDTPYIVQPDQKSVLLNFLTPDTLNINTLITYTNTSGATIKQSLAPNSNNFLLSDYKFGTNVTYQSSFIPSRSAIDTFITLRPDTIPTIYKYVECDKKLFSALNLPHDIHDYYYGTSFASIWDGSTNIKGYPDAFCSDGEEPLSNHFSIDLGATYDNIARIQEIGRNCCDNPIDFEIWGIADTSNAVSQLPGNDGNWKNDILSKGWTLLGEVNRSDDGSAPITANLIENPPPVRYIMIRVSKTAGGGSGVNLSQITFWYNQN
;
A
#
# COMPACT_ATOMS: atom_id res chain seq x y z
N MET A 1 -90.62 -49.26 -32.93
CA MET A 1 -90.30 -49.28 -34.38
C MET A 1 -89.23 -48.21 -34.60
N LYS A 2 -87.96 -48.61 -34.49
CA LYS A 2 -86.99 -48.76 -35.60
C LYS A 2 -86.66 -47.43 -36.31
N ASN A 3 -85.42 -46.97 -36.05
CA ASN A 3 -84.53 -46.16 -36.89
C ASN A 3 -84.45 -44.63 -36.75
N ASN A 4 -84.77 -44.00 -35.61
CA ASN A 4 -84.36 -42.58 -35.42
C ASN A 4 -82.87 -42.40 -35.09
N ASN A 5 -82.20 -43.39 -34.50
CA ASN A 5 -80.76 -43.30 -34.17
C ASN A 5 -79.85 -43.32 -35.41
N ILE A 6 -80.30 -43.89 -36.53
CA ILE A 6 -79.53 -43.90 -37.79
C ILE A 6 -79.45 -42.50 -38.41
N TYR A 7 -80.53 -41.70 -38.34
CA TYR A 7 -80.53 -40.35 -38.89
C TYR A 7 -79.66 -39.39 -38.06
N TYR A 8 -79.64 -39.51 -36.73
CA TYR A 8 -78.73 -38.74 -35.88
C TYR A 8 -77.27 -39.17 -36.06
N SER A 9 -76.99 -40.48 -36.22
CA SER A 9 -75.63 -40.96 -36.51
C SER A 9 -75.13 -40.53 -37.90
N VAL A 10 -76.00 -40.52 -38.92
CA VAL A 10 -75.65 -40.05 -40.28
C VAL A 10 -75.45 -38.53 -40.29
N LEU A 11 -76.27 -37.76 -39.58
CA LEU A 11 -76.11 -36.31 -39.45
C LEU A 11 -74.83 -35.94 -38.68
N LEU A 12 -74.50 -36.68 -37.62
CA LEU A 12 -73.27 -36.47 -36.86
C LEU A 12 -72.03 -36.82 -37.69
N ILE A 13 -72.06 -37.90 -38.48
CA ILE A 13 -70.98 -38.27 -39.41
C ILE A 13 -70.82 -37.22 -40.52
N LEU A 14 -71.90 -36.62 -41.01
CA LEU A 14 -71.86 -35.56 -42.02
C LEU A 14 -71.30 -34.23 -41.47
N ILE A 15 -71.53 -33.93 -40.19
CA ILE A 15 -70.96 -32.75 -39.51
C ILE A 15 -69.45 -32.94 -39.24
N ILE A 16 -69.01 -34.17 -38.96
CA ILE A 16 -67.60 -34.47 -38.71
C ILE A 16 -66.75 -34.41 -40.00
N THR A 17 -67.32 -34.71 -41.18
CA THR A 17 -66.59 -34.65 -42.46
C THR A 17 -66.50 -33.25 -43.06
N LEU A 18 -67.32 -32.30 -42.61
CA LEU A 18 -67.24 -30.88 -43.00
C LEU A 18 -66.23 -30.07 -42.16
N GLY A 19 -65.71 -30.65 -41.06
CA GLY A 19 -64.83 -29.97 -40.10
C GLY A 19 -63.33 -30.01 -40.43
N CYS A 20 -62.90 -30.56 -41.57
CA CYS A 20 -61.47 -30.71 -41.87
C CYS A 20 -61.15 -30.32 -43.32
N SER A 21 -61.05 -29.02 -43.56
CA SER A 21 -60.19 -28.48 -44.61
C SER A 21 -59.56 -27.18 -44.12
N ARG A 22 -58.67 -27.29 -43.12
CA ARG A 22 -57.64 -26.25 -42.95
C ARG A 22 -56.65 -26.47 -44.08
N SER A 23 -56.59 -25.54 -45.02
CA SER A 23 -55.57 -25.60 -46.06
C SER A 23 -54.22 -25.45 -45.37
N PRO A 24 -53.24 -26.35 -45.59
CA PRO A 24 -51.89 -26.18 -45.06
C PRO A 24 -51.23 -24.87 -45.47
N THR A 25 -51.80 -24.15 -46.44
CA THR A 25 -51.28 -22.93 -47.05
C THR A 25 -51.96 -21.65 -46.57
N ASP A 26 -52.88 -21.69 -45.60
CA ASP A 26 -53.57 -20.48 -45.11
C ASP A 26 -52.58 -19.42 -44.56
N TYR A 27 -51.39 -19.84 -44.11
CA TYR A 27 -50.33 -18.92 -43.65
C TYR A 27 -49.61 -18.19 -44.80
N GLU A 28 -49.61 -18.72 -46.03
CA GLU A 28 -48.93 -18.13 -47.19
C GLU A 28 -49.58 -16.79 -47.59
N SER A 29 -50.88 -16.65 -47.34
CA SER A 29 -51.62 -15.40 -47.54
C SER A 29 -51.15 -14.25 -46.63
N PHE A 30 -50.52 -14.57 -45.48
CA PHE A 30 -49.91 -13.59 -44.57
C PHE A 30 -48.48 -13.22 -44.97
N LEU A 31 -47.89 -13.94 -45.93
CA LEU A 31 -46.54 -13.71 -46.44
C LEU A 31 -46.50 -12.88 -47.74
N ASN A 32 -47.67 -12.39 -48.23
CA ASN A 32 -47.78 -11.68 -49.51
C ASN A 32 -47.11 -12.40 -50.70
N GLY A 33 -46.96 -13.73 -50.64
CA GLY A 33 -46.29 -14.51 -51.68
C GLY A 33 -44.75 -14.48 -51.67
N GLU A 34 -44.12 -13.93 -50.62
CA GLU A 34 -42.67 -13.90 -50.47
C GLU A 34 -42.22 -14.77 -49.29
N GLU A 35 -41.30 -15.70 -49.51
CA GLU A 35 -40.68 -16.48 -48.45
C GLU A 35 -39.71 -15.59 -47.64
N LEU A 36 -39.91 -15.51 -46.32
CA LEU A 36 -38.98 -14.80 -45.43
C LEU A 36 -37.68 -15.59 -45.30
N VAL A 37 -36.63 -15.12 -45.96
CA VAL A 37 -35.29 -15.71 -45.87
C VAL A 37 -34.59 -15.19 -44.61
N TYR A 38 -34.07 -16.09 -43.78
CA TYR A 38 -33.31 -15.73 -42.58
C TYR A 38 -31.87 -16.26 -42.70
N PRO A 39 -30.87 -15.39 -42.87
CA PRO A 39 -29.47 -15.77 -42.79
C PRO A 39 -29.13 -16.34 -41.40
N GLY A 40 -28.09 -17.19 -41.35
CA GLY A 40 -27.65 -17.86 -40.13
C GLY A 40 -27.31 -16.91 -38.96
N VAL A 41 -27.81 -17.24 -37.77
CA VAL A 41 -27.57 -16.49 -36.52
C VAL A 41 -26.15 -16.80 -35.99
N ILE A 42 -25.50 -15.80 -35.40
CA ILE A 42 -24.20 -15.97 -34.72
C ILE A 42 -24.32 -16.90 -33.50
N SER A 43 -23.19 -17.36 -32.97
CA SER A 43 -23.15 -18.13 -31.71
C SER A 43 -22.08 -17.61 -30.76
N ASN A 44 -22.23 -17.94 -29.47
CA ASN A 44 -21.27 -17.65 -28.40
C ASN A 44 -20.83 -16.17 -28.33
N PRO A 45 -21.75 -15.20 -28.25
CA PRO A 45 -21.36 -13.81 -28.06
C PRO A 45 -20.67 -13.63 -26.70
N ALA A 46 -19.62 -12.82 -26.66
CA ALA A 46 -18.91 -12.44 -25.43
C ALA A 46 -18.56 -10.95 -25.42
N VAL A 47 -18.43 -10.40 -24.21
CA VAL A 47 -18.12 -9.00 -23.96
C VAL A 47 -16.75 -8.90 -23.29
N LEU A 48 -15.90 -8.08 -23.88
CA LEU A 48 -14.60 -7.71 -23.34
C LEU A 48 -14.61 -6.19 -23.10
N SER A 49 -14.73 -5.83 -21.84
CA SER A 49 -14.88 -4.44 -21.41
C SER A 49 -13.58 -3.65 -21.53
N GLY A 50 -13.68 -2.36 -21.87
CA GLY A 50 -12.53 -1.46 -21.97
C GLY A 50 -12.83 -0.07 -21.40
N ASN A 51 -11.89 0.85 -21.63
CA ASN A 51 -11.99 2.24 -21.24
C ASN A 51 -12.68 3.06 -22.35
N ASN A 52 -13.92 3.47 -22.10
CA ASN A 52 -14.78 4.16 -23.07
C ASN A 52 -14.91 3.39 -24.41
N ARG A 53 -14.82 2.05 -24.33
CA ARG A 53 -14.91 1.13 -25.47
C ARG A 53 -15.26 -0.27 -25.01
N VAL A 54 -15.73 -1.08 -25.94
CA VAL A 54 -16.00 -2.51 -25.73
C VAL A 54 -15.61 -3.31 -26.96
N MET A 55 -15.09 -4.51 -26.74
CA MET A 55 -14.91 -5.50 -27.79
C MET A 55 -15.97 -6.58 -27.63
N LEU A 56 -16.81 -6.72 -28.65
CA LEU A 56 -17.73 -7.84 -28.78
C LEU A 56 -17.07 -8.92 -29.62
N THR A 57 -17.25 -10.17 -29.24
CA THR A 57 -16.77 -11.31 -30.03
C THR A 57 -17.85 -12.35 -30.19
N TRP A 58 -17.89 -13.04 -31.32
CA TRP A 58 -18.81 -14.14 -31.57
C TRP A 58 -18.22 -15.13 -32.57
N HIS A 59 -18.84 -16.31 -32.65
CA HIS A 59 -18.55 -17.30 -33.68
C HIS A 59 -19.50 -17.12 -34.87
N PRO A 60 -18.99 -17.19 -36.12
CA PRO A 60 -19.82 -17.06 -37.30
C PRO A 60 -20.66 -18.33 -37.54
N ASN A 61 -21.73 -18.19 -38.32
CA ASN A 61 -22.56 -19.31 -38.74
C ASN A 61 -21.97 -20.01 -39.99
N PRO A 62 -22.12 -21.34 -40.17
CA PRO A 62 -21.75 -22.04 -41.41
C PRO A 62 -22.40 -21.52 -42.69
N ASP A 63 -23.52 -20.81 -42.56
CA ASP A 63 -24.27 -20.26 -43.69
C ASP A 63 -23.40 -19.33 -44.56
N PRO A 64 -23.07 -19.72 -45.81
CA PRO A 64 -22.23 -18.92 -46.70
C PRO A 64 -22.94 -17.69 -47.26
N SER A 65 -24.27 -17.54 -47.07
CA SER A 65 -25.02 -16.38 -47.55
C SER A 65 -24.78 -15.11 -46.74
N VAL A 66 -24.29 -15.24 -45.49
CA VAL A 66 -24.05 -14.12 -44.58
C VAL A 66 -22.87 -13.28 -45.07
N THR A 67 -23.09 -12.03 -45.46
CA THR A 67 -22.00 -11.16 -45.98
C THR A 67 -21.54 -10.09 -45.01
N LYS A 68 -22.37 -9.74 -44.02
CA LYS A 68 -22.03 -8.78 -42.97
C LYS A 68 -22.83 -9.03 -41.69
N TYR A 69 -22.33 -8.49 -40.60
CA TYR A 69 -23.02 -8.34 -39.33
C TYR A 69 -23.27 -6.86 -39.09
N VAL A 70 -24.43 -6.50 -38.54
CA VAL A 70 -24.68 -5.15 -38.03
C VAL A 70 -24.96 -5.25 -36.55
N VAL A 71 -24.15 -4.54 -35.76
CA VAL A 71 -24.30 -4.40 -34.32
C VAL A 71 -25.00 -3.08 -34.05
N TYR A 72 -26.08 -3.10 -33.28
CA TYR A 72 -26.85 -1.93 -32.89
C TYR A 72 -26.77 -1.70 -31.37
N TRP A 73 -26.81 -0.45 -30.95
CA TRP A 73 -26.98 -0.03 -29.56
C TRP A 73 -27.76 1.29 -29.50
N ASN A 74 -27.96 1.81 -28.28
CA ASN A 74 -28.68 3.08 -28.06
C ASN A 74 -30.09 3.08 -28.72
N ASN A 75 -30.89 2.04 -28.44
CA ASN A 75 -32.21 1.85 -29.04
C ASN A 75 -32.21 1.87 -30.58
N TYR A 76 -31.22 1.21 -31.19
CA TYR A 76 -31.00 1.15 -32.64
C TYR A 76 -30.67 2.49 -33.31
N ALA A 77 -30.40 3.56 -32.53
CA ALA A 77 -29.96 4.84 -33.08
C ALA A 77 -28.52 4.78 -33.60
N ASP A 78 -27.68 3.95 -32.97
CA ASP A 78 -26.28 3.78 -33.34
C ASP A 78 -26.02 2.36 -33.84
N SER A 79 -25.08 2.24 -34.77
CA SER A 79 -24.69 0.94 -35.33
C SER A 79 -23.25 0.87 -35.82
N MET A 80 -22.75 -0.35 -35.95
CA MET A 80 -21.47 -0.66 -36.57
C MET A 80 -21.62 -1.88 -37.46
N THR A 81 -21.14 -1.79 -38.70
CA THR A 81 -21.13 -2.91 -39.64
C THR A 81 -19.78 -3.61 -39.60
N VAL A 82 -19.80 -4.94 -39.52
CA VAL A 82 -18.61 -5.81 -39.54
C VAL A 82 -18.74 -6.78 -40.70
N PRO A 83 -17.78 -6.86 -41.64
CA PRO A 83 -17.85 -7.82 -42.73
C PRO A 83 -17.77 -9.27 -42.22
N ALA A 84 -18.50 -10.18 -42.85
CA ALA A 84 -18.40 -11.61 -42.55
C ALA A 84 -17.14 -12.20 -43.22
N THR A 85 -16.03 -12.21 -42.50
CA THR A 85 -14.73 -12.66 -43.02
C THR A 85 -14.52 -14.17 -42.96
N SER A 86 -15.40 -14.90 -42.27
CA SER A 86 -15.36 -16.36 -42.14
C SER A 86 -16.77 -16.91 -41.88
N HIS A 87 -16.98 -18.16 -42.28
CA HIS A 87 -18.16 -18.97 -42.00
C HIS A 87 -17.82 -20.23 -41.19
N ASN A 88 -16.58 -20.35 -40.72
CA ASN A 88 -16.17 -21.48 -39.89
C ASN A 88 -16.59 -21.24 -38.43
N PRO A 89 -17.45 -22.05 -37.81
CA PRO A 89 -17.95 -21.84 -36.44
C PRO A 89 -16.90 -21.91 -35.33
N THR A 90 -15.68 -22.36 -35.65
CA THR A 90 -14.56 -22.34 -34.70
C THR A 90 -13.82 -21.01 -34.69
N ASP A 91 -14.07 -20.14 -35.67
CA ASP A 91 -13.40 -18.85 -35.78
C ASP A 91 -14.07 -17.82 -34.87
N THR A 92 -13.36 -16.73 -34.57
CA THR A 92 -13.88 -15.64 -33.75
C THR A 92 -13.89 -14.33 -34.54
N ILE A 93 -15.08 -13.80 -34.79
CA ILE A 93 -15.29 -12.46 -35.30
C ILE A 93 -15.21 -11.46 -34.14
N ARG A 94 -14.65 -10.28 -34.40
CA ARG A 94 -14.39 -9.24 -33.39
C ARG A 94 -14.96 -7.90 -33.86
N CYS A 95 -15.60 -7.19 -32.96
CA CYS A 95 -16.14 -5.85 -33.18
C CYS A 95 -15.71 -4.93 -32.03
N LEU A 96 -14.81 -3.99 -32.32
CA LEU A 96 -14.37 -2.98 -31.36
C LEU A 96 -15.18 -1.70 -31.56
N ILE A 97 -16.00 -1.36 -30.56
CA ILE A 97 -16.79 -0.13 -30.55
C ILE A 97 -16.10 0.85 -29.60
N ASN A 98 -15.66 1.98 -30.13
CA ASN A 98 -14.93 3.03 -29.38
C ASN A 98 -15.85 4.21 -29.07
N ASN A 99 -15.36 5.13 -28.22
CA ASN A 99 -16.03 6.39 -27.86
C ASN A 99 -17.40 6.18 -27.20
N LEU A 100 -17.53 5.12 -26.41
CA LEU A 100 -18.71 4.87 -25.59
C LEU A 100 -18.58 5.61 -24.26
N GLU A 101 -19.70 6.07 -23.73
CA GLU A 101 -19.77 6.57 -22.36
C GLU A 101 -19.61 5.42 -21.36
N GLU A 102 -19.21 5.74 -20.14
CA GLU A 102 -19.14 4.74 -19.08
C GLU A 102 -20.54 4.37 -18.62
N TYR A 103 -21.04 3.24 -19.13
CA TYR A 103 -22.41 2.78 -18.90
C TYR A 103 -22.55 1.26 -19.13
N ASN A 104 -23.70 0.71 -18.78
CA ASN A 104 -24.08 -0.66 -19.15
C ASN A 104 -24.90 -0.62 -20.43
N TYR A 105 -24.40 -1.27 -21.47
CA TYR A 105 -25.06 -1.34 -22.77
C TYR A 105 -25.71 -2.71 -22.99
N THR A 106 -26.78 -2.71 -23.79
CA THR A 106 -27.27 -3.89 -24.49
C THR A 106 -26.96 -3.70 -25.98
N PHE A 107 -26.37 -4.72 -26.59
CA PHE A 107 -26.06 -4.74 -28.01
C PHE A 107 -26.94 -5.77 -28.73
N PHE A 108 -27.35 -5.43 -29.95
CA PHE A 108 -28.15 -6.30 -30.81
C PHE A 108 -27.37 -6.62 -32.08
N ILE A 109 -27.14 -7.90 -32.34
CA ILE A 109 -26.36 -8.36 -33.49
C ILE A 109 -27.28 -9.10 -34.46
N ASN A 110 -27.27 -8.68 -35.72
CA ASN A 110 -27.94 -9.36 -36.82
C ASN A 110 -26.93 -9.71 -37.91
N SER A 111 -27.03 -10.92 -38.45
CA SER A 111 -26.39 -11.31 -39.71
C SER A 111 -27.23 -10.83 -40.88
N TYR A 112 -26.59 -10.39 -41.97
CA TYR A 112 -27.26 -9.99 -43.21
C TYR A 112 -26.66 -10.72 -44.41
N ASP A 113 -27.51 -11.05 -45.37
CA ASP A 113 -27.08 -11.51 -46.69
C ASP A 113 -26.92 -10.33 -47.69
N ASN A 114 -26.58 -10.66 -48.94
CA ASN A 114 -26.47 -9.68 -50.02
C ASN A 114 -27.82 -9.05 -50.45
N ALA A 115 -28.94 -9.69 -50.14
CA ALA A 115 -30.29 -9.18 -50.41
C ALA A 115 -30.83 -8.32 -49.25
N ASN A 116 -30.02 -8.05 -48.21
CA ASN A 116 -30.40 -7.33 -47.00
C ASN A 116 -31.47 -8.06 -46.14
N ASN A 117 -31.68 -9.35 -46.33
CA ASN A 117 -32.42 -10.16 -45.36
C ASN A 117 -31.62 -10.24 -44.06
N LYS A 118 -32.29 -10.33 -42.91
CA LYS A 118 -31.64 -10.32 -41.60
C LYS A 118 -31.97 -11.56 -40.78
N SER A 119 -31.00 -12.06 -40.02
CA SER A 119 -31.19 -13.16 -39.09
C SER A 119 -32.12 -12.75 -37.93
N ILE A 120 -32.58 -13.74 -37.16
CA ILE A 120 -33.06 -13.48 -35.79
C ILE A 120 -31.96 -12.75 -35.01
N VAL A 121 -32.37 -11.76 -34.21
CA VAL A 121 -31.46 -10.94 -33.43
C VAL A 121 -30.81 -11.74 -32.31
N THR A 122 -29.50 -11.55 -32.12
CA THR A 122 -28.79 -11.97 -30.91
C THR A 122 -28.59 -10.78 -30.01
N GLU A 123 -29.17 -10.84 -28.81
CA GLU A 123 -29.04 -9.82 -27.78
C GLU A 123 -27.84 -10.14 -26.88
N VAL A 124 -27.02 -9.12 -26.61
CA VAL A 124 -25.86 -9.20 -25.73
C VAL A 124 -26.06 -8.17 -24.62
N ASP A 125 -26.58 -8.65 -23.50
CA ASP A 125 -26.93 -7.84 -22.35
C ASP A 125 -25.75 -7.55 -21.41
N ASN A 126 -25.93 -6.51 -20.59
CA ASN A 126 -25.05 -6.15 -19.49
C ASN A 126 -23.58 -5.97 -19.92
N ALA A 127 -23.38 -5.43 -21.12
CA ALA A 127 -22.07 -5.11 -21.64
C ALA A 127 -21.54 -3.83 -20.97
N ARG A 128 -20.82 -4.00 -19.88
CA ARG A 128 -20.28 -2.89 -19.10
C ARG A 128 -19.09 -2.24 -19.78
N VAL A 129 -19.20 -0.94 -20.05
CA VAL A 129 -18.09 -0.07 -20.44
C VAL A 129 -17.59 0.64 -19.20
N TYR A 130 -16.27 0.65 -18.99
CA TYR A 130 -15.64 1.34 -17.87
C TYR A 130 -15.01 2.64 -18.33
N GLY A 131 -14.71 3.53 -17.40
CA GLY A 131 -14.15 4.83 -17.71
C GLY A 131 -13.61 5.53 -16.46
N LYS A 132 -13.71 6.86 -16.49
CA LYS A 132 -13.19 7.74 -15.42
C LYS A 132 -13.83 7.51 -14.05
N ILE A 133 -15.10 7.07 -13.98
CA ILE A 133 -15.81 6.80 -12.72
C ILE A 133 -15.20 5.55 -12.07
N TYR A 134 -15.02 4.47 -12.83
CA TYR A 134 -14.29 3.30 -12.38
C TYR A 134 -12.86 3.64 -11.98
N GLN A 135 -12.13 4.39 -12.81
CA GLN A 135 -10.77 4.82 -12.49
C GLN A 135 -10.69 5.59 -11.18
N ALA A 136 -11.64 6.50 -10.93
CA ALA A 136 -11.72 7.28 -9.70
C ALA A 136 -12.07 6.47 -8.46
N SER A 137 -12.68 5.29 -8.63
CA SER A 137 -12.97 4.36 -7.53
C SER A 137 -11.76 3.52 -7.11
N LEU A 138 -10.72 3.45 -7.94
CA LEU A 138 -9.54 2.64 -7.66
C LEU A 138 -8.68 3.24 -6.56
N GLN A 139 -8.26 2.40 -5.62
CA GLN A 139 -7.29 2.73 -4.58
C GLN A 139 -5.99 2.00 -4.83
N ASN A 140 -4.87 2.60 -4.42
CA ASN A 140 -3.59 1.91 -4.51
C ASN A 140 -3.57 0.70 -3.59
N ARG A 141 -2.67 -0.24 -3.89
CA ARG A 141 -2.41 -1.40 -3.06
C ARG A 141 -2.08 -0.95 -1.64
N PRO A 142 -2.79 -1.45 -0.62
CA PRO A 142 -2.54 -1.03 0.75
C PRO A 142 -1.15 -1.45 1.22
N ILE A 143 -0.49 -0.58 1.97
CA ILE A 143 0.77 -0.89 2.67
C ILE A 143 0.46 -1.47 4.06
N ASN A 144 1.40 -2.22 4.63
CA ASN A 144 1.32 -2.63 6.02
C ASN A 144 1.61 -1.41 6.90
N LEU A 145 0.61 -0.83 7.54
CA LEU A 145 0.79 0.39 8.35
C LEU A 145 1.54 0.15 9.66
N ASP A 146 1.51 -1.08 10.20
CA ASP A 146 2.25 -1.41 11.43
C ASP A 146 3.76 -1.50 11.14
N THR A 147 4.13 -2.06 9.99
CA THR A 147 5.52 -2.20 9.55
C THR A 147 5.63 -1.88 8.06
N PRO A 148 5.59 -0.60 7.64
CA PRO A 148 5.57 -0.23 6.21
C PRO A 148 6.89 -0.54 5.49
N TYR A 149 8.00 -0.50 6.22
CA TYR A 149 9.32 -0.86 5.72
C TYR A 149 10.20 -1.45 6.83
N ILE A 150 11.26 -2.14 6.42
CA ILE A 150 12.32 -2.65 7.28
C ILE A 150 13.65 -2.26 6.63
N VAL A 151 14.44 -1.41 7.31
CA VAL A 151 15.84 -1.17 6.95
C VAL A 151 16.62 -2.42 7.32
N GLN A 152 17.32 -3.01 6.33
CA GLN A 152 18.05 -4.25 6.53
C GLN A 152 19.29 -4.03 7.42
N PRO A 153 19.81 -5.08 8.08
CA PRO A 153 21.01 -4.98 8.92
C PRO A 153 22.24 -4.40 8.21
N ASP A 154 22.29 -4.49 6.88
CA ASP A 154 23.35 -3.91 6.05
C ASP A 154 23.33 -2.37 5.98
N GLN A 155 22.26 -1.73 6.48
CA GLN A 155 22.01 -0.28 6.41
C GLN A 155 22.08 0.29 4.98
N LYS A 156 21.83 -0.54 3.96
CA LYS A 156 21.90 -0.20 2.54
C LYS A 156 20.63 -0.55 1.80
N SER A 157 19.96 -1.62 2.20
CA SER A 157 18.75 -2.09 1.55
C SER A 157 17.51 -1.93 2.44
N VAL A 158 16.36 -1.73 1.80
CA VAL A 158 15.09 -1.51 2.49
C VAL A 158 14.04 -2.45 1.91
N LEU A 159 13.40 -3.24 2.77
CA LEU A 159 12.28 -4.07 2.39
C LEU A 159 10.98 -3.31 2.62
N LEU A 160 10.24 -3.04 1.56
CA LEU A 160 8.88 -2.48 1.63
C LEU A 160 7.86 -3.59 1.85
N ASN A 161 6.86 -3.33 2.69
CA ASN A 161 5.82 -4.30 3.03
C ASN A 161 4.45 -3.79 2.58
N PHE A 162 3.89 -4.49 1.61
CA PHE A 162 2.53 -4.30 1.13
C PHE A 162 1.60 -5.37 1.72
N LEU A 163 0.32 -5.05 1.82
CA LEU A 163 -0.71 -6.05 2.08
C LEU A 163 -1.14 -6.71 0.77
N THR A 164 -1.91 -7.80 0.88
CA THR A 164 -2.52 -8.47 -0.28
C THR A 164 -3.35 -7.47 -1.08
N PRO A 165 -3.16 -7.37 -2.41
CA PRO A 165 -3.90 -6.42 -3.23
C PRO A 165 -5.33 -6.93 -3.50
N ASP A 166 -6.16 -6.07 -4.10
CA ASP A 166 -7.42 -6.53 -4.71
C ASP A 166 -7.16 -7.61 -5.78
N THR A 167 -8.12 -8.51 -5.96
CA THR A 167 -8.08 -9.63 -6.93
C THR A 167 -7.85 -9.16 -8.37
N LEU A 168 -8.28 -7.95 -8.70
CA LEU A 168 -8.16 -7.37 -10.04
C LEU A 168 -6.91 -6.51 -10.24
N ASN A 169 -6.06 -6.38 -9.21
CA ASN A 169 -4.75 -5.74 -9.36
C ASN A 169 -3.84 -6.58 -10.25
N ILE A 170 -3.20 -5.95 -11.23
CA ILE A 170 -2.24 -6.63 -12.12
C ILE A 170 -0.79 -6.31 -11.74
N ASN A 171 -0.53 -5.14 -11.16
CA ASN A 171 0.76 -4.77 -10.58
C ASN A 171 0.67 -3.51 -9.71
N THR A 172 1.78 -3.22 -9.03
CA THR A 172 2.03 -1.93 -8.36
C THR A 172 3.39 -1.41 -8.79
N LEU A 173 3.43 -0.25 -9.45
CA LEU A 173 4.65 0.42 -9.91
C LEU A 173 5.24 1.23 -8.77
N ILE A 174 6.42 0.84 -8.30
CA ILE A 174 7.19 1.54 -7.26
C ILE A 174 8.20 2.46 -7.95
N THR A 175 8.27 3.71 -7.49
CA THR A 175 9.19 4.73 -7.98
C THR A 175 10.01 5.28 -6.82
N TYR A 176 11.34 5.30 -6.94
CA TYR A 176 12.25 5.79 -5.91
C TYR A 176 13.51 6.42 -6.51
N THR A 177 14.29 7.13 -5.69
CA THR A 177 15.61 7.64 -6.10
C THR A 177 16.69 6.69 -5.60
N ASN A 178 17.60 6.29 -6.49
CA ASN A 178 18.72 5.45 -6.09
C ASN A 178 19.94 6.24 -5.60
N THR A 179 20.95 5.55 -5.10
CA THR A 179 22.21 6.13 -4.57
C THR A 179 23.01 6.91 -5.62
N SER A 180 22.81 6.66 -6.92
CA SER A 180 23.38 7.47 -8.00
C SER A 180 22.61 8.75 -8.31
N GLY A 181 21.44 8.94 -7.67
CA GLY A 181 20.54 10.08 -7.90
C GLY A 181 19.55 9.87 -9.05
N ALA A 182 19.49 8.69 -9.65
CA ALA A 182 18.57 8.37 -10.73
C ALA A 182 17.18 7.96 -10.18
N THR A 183 16.12 8.34 -10.89
CA THR A 183 14.76 7.84 -10.62
C THR A 183 14.59 6.44 -11.20
N ILE A 184 14.30 5.47 -10.33
CA ILE A 184 14.07 4.07 -10.69
C ILE A 184 12.57 3.78 -10.62
N LYS A 185 12.07 3.00 -11.58
CA LYS A 185 10.69 2.51 -11.64
C LYS A 185 10.68 1.01 -11.77
N GLN A 186 10.06 0.29 -10.84
CA GLN A 186 10.02 -1.16 -10.81
C GLN A 186 8.64 -1.67 -10.44
N SER A 187 8.25 -2.81 -11.01
CA SER A 187 6.91 -3.38 -10.84
C SER A 187 6.90 -4.46 -9.76
N LEU A 188 6.03 -4.30 -8.77
CA LEU A 188 5.68 -5.35 -7.81
C LEU A 188 4.50 -6.17 -8.35
N ALA A 189 4.69 -7.48 -8.45
CA ALA A 189 3.67 -8.43 -8.89
C ALA A 189 2.58 -8.62 -7.82
N PRO A 190 1.33 -8.97 -8.21
CA PRO A 190 0.22 -9.11 -7.27
C PRO A 190 0.37 -10.30 -6.33
N ASN A 191 1.19 -11.30 -6.69
CA ASN A 191 1.50 -12.46 -5.86
C ASN A 191 2.68 -12.25 -4.89
N SER A 192 3.32 -11.08 -4.88
CA SER A 192 4.36 -10.73 -3.91
C SER A 192 3.88 -9.58 -3.04
N ASN A 193 4.07 -9.68 -1.73
CA ASN A 193 3.75 -8.64 -0.74
C ASN A 193 4.96 -7.79 -0.35
N ASN A 194 6.16 -8.13 -0.82
CA ASN A 194 7.38 -7.43 -0.42
C ASN A 194 8.16 -6.97 -1.64
N PHE A 195 8.85 -5.83 -1.48
CA PHE A 195 9.72 -5.27 -2.51
C PHE A 195 11.02 -4.78 -1.89
N LEU A 196 12.16 -5.29 -2.37
CA LEU A 196 13.47 -4.90 -1.86
C LEU A 196 14.05 -3.75 -2.69
N LEU A 197 14.31 -2.62 -2.03
CA LEU A 197 15.08 -1.51 -2.57
C LEU A 197 16.55 -1.72 -2.22
N SER A 198 17.37 -2.16 -3.18
CA SER A 198 18.78 -2.50 -2.92
C SER A 198 19.75 -1.32 -2.99
N ASP A 199 19.36 -0.25 -3.68
CA ASP A 199 20.19 0.93 -3.93
C ASP A 199 19.45 2.24 -3.62
N TYR A 200 18.47 2.22 -2.72
CA TYR A 200 17.70 3.41 -2.35
C TYR A 200 18.56 4.48 -1.67
N LYS A 201 18.34 5.73 -2.07
CA LYS A 201 18.89 6.90 -1.38
C LYS A 201 17.95 7.28 -0.23
N PHE A 202 18.38 7.04 1.00
CA PHE A 202 17.63 7.35 2.22
C PHE A 202 17.11 8.80 2.24
N GLY A 203 16.05 9.04 3.02
CA GLY A 203 15.40 10.36 3.12
C GLY A 203 14.68 10.85 1.84
N THR A 204 14.82 10.18 0.68
CA THR A 204 14.09 10.56 -0.55
C THR A 204 12.72 9.89 -0.64
N ASN A 205 11.76 10.51 -1.32
CA ASN A 205 10.41 9.94 -1.43
C ASN A 205 10.42 8.60 -2.19
N VAL A 206 9.63 7.65 -1.70
CA VAL A 206 9.27 6.42 -2.41
C VAL A 206 7.77 6.45 -2.66
N THR A 207 7.37 6.41 -3.92
CA THR A 207 5.96 6.46 -4.32
C THR A 207 5.54 5.17 -4.99
N TYR A 208 4.27 4.79 -4.90
CA TYR A 208 3.74 3.61 -5.57
C TYR A 208 2.38 3.87 -6.21
N GLN A 209 2.13 3.25 -7.36
CA GLN A 209 0.89 3.40 -8.11
C GLN A 209 0.41 2.06 -8.66
N SER A 210 -0.85 1.72 -8.42
CA SER A 210 -1.40 0.41 -8.76
C SER A 210 -2.19 0.41 -10.07
N SER A 211 -2.10 -0.70 -10.80
CA SER A 211 -2.85 -0.93 -12.04
C SER A 211 -3.81 -2.11 -11.89
N PHE A 212 -4.96 -2.02 -12.55
CA PHE A 212 -6.09 -2.94 -12.42
C PHE A 212 -6.73 -3.26 -13.77
N ILE A 213 -7.39 -4.41 -13.86
CA ILE A 213 -8.33 -4.72 -14.94
C ILE A 213 -9.75 -4.80 -14.38
N PRO A 214 -10.78 -4.19 -14.99
CA PRO A 214 -12.13 -4.17 -14.41
C PRO A 214 -12.83 -5.53 -14.44
N SER A 215 -12.36 -6.44 -15.29
CA SER A 215 -12.78 -7.83 -15.34
C SER A 215 -11.64 -8.67 -15.91
N ARG A 216 -11.71 -9.99 -15.75
CA ARG A 216 -10.69 -10.91 -16.30
C ARG A 216 -10.64 -10.94 -17.82
N SER A 217 -11.73 -10.53 -18.49
CA SER A 217 -11.83 -10.44 -19.94
C SER A 217 -11.58 -9.03 -20.47
N ALA A 218 -11.22 -8.08 -19.60
CA ALA A 218 -11.02 -6.70 -20.01
C ALA A 218 -9.87 -6.55 -21.01
N ILE A 219 -10.06 -5.63 -21.96
CA ILE A 219 -9.07 -5.29 -22.99
C ILE A 219 -8.19 -4.11 -22.59
N ASP A 220 -8.51 -3.44 -21.49
CA ASP A 220 -7.79 -2.28 -20.98
C ASP A 220 -7.41 -2.41 -19.51
N THR A 221 -6.31 -1.74 -19.18
CA THR A 221 -5.83 -1.56 -17.82
C THR A 221 -6.13 -0.15 -17.35
N PHE A 222 -6.58 -0.02 -16.11
CA PHE A 222 -6.80 1.24 -15.42
C PHE A 222 -5.72 1.43 -14.35
N ILE A 223 -5.19 2.64 -14.27
CA ILE A 223 -4.21 3.04 -13.25
C ILE A 223 -4.92 3.97 -12.28
N THR A 224 -4.64 3.84 -10.98
CA THR A 224 -5.13 4.78 -9.96
C THR A 224 -4.79 6.22 -10.32
N LEU A 225 -5.63 7.18 -9.92
CA LEU A 225 -5.48 8.58 -10.33
C LEU A 225 -4.20 9.23 -9.81
N ARG A 226 -3.71 8.80 -8.65
CA ARG A 226 -2.53 9.37 -8.00
C ARG A 226 -1.68 8.26 -7.38
N PRO A 227 -0.34 8.41 -7.38
CA PRO A 227 0.51 7.57 -6.56
C PRO A 227 0.34 7.90 -5.08
N ASP A 228 0.51 6.90 -4.23
CA ASP A 228 0.68 7.08 -2.80
C ASP A 228 2.18 7.09 -2.45
N THR A 229 2.50 7.48 -1.21
CA THR A 229 3.88 7.63 -0.73
C THR A 229 4.12 6.75 0.49
N ILE A 230 5.22 6.00 0.48
CA ILE A 230 5.71 5.28 1.67
C ILE A 230 6.18 6.33 2.69
N PRO A 231 5.93 6.16 4.01
CA PRO A 231 6.50 7.03 5.03
C PRO A 231 8.01 7.20 4.84
N THR A 232 8.54 8.39 5.16
CA THR A 232 9.97 8.68 4.95
C THR A 232 10.84 7.64 5.62
N ILE A 233 11.77 7.09 4.85
CA ILE A 233 12.63 5.99 5.27
C ILE A 233 13.98 6.57 5.69
N TYR A 234 14.24 6.54 6.99
CA TYR A 234 15.53 6.94 7.56
C TYR A 234 16.38 5.72 7.87
N LYS A 235 17.70 5.86 7.81
CA LYS A 235 18.63 4.92 8.43
C LYS A 235 19.14 5.50 9.75
N TYR A 236 19.26 4.64 10.75
CA TYR A 236 19.89 5.00 12.02
C TYR A 236 21.40 4.90 11.85
N VAL A 237 22.09 6.01 12.02
CA VAL A 237 23.55 6.05 12.04
C VAL A 237 24.00 6.37 13.46
N GLU A 238 24.89 5.54 13.98
CA GLU A 238 25.47 5.75 15.31
C GLU A 238 26.30 7.04 15.31
N CYS A 239 26.15 7.85 16.36
CA CYS A 239 27.00 9.03 16.56
C CYS A 239 28.44 8.56 16.80
N ASP A 240 29.44 9.28 16.26
CA ASP A 240 30.83 8.84 16.37
C ASP A 240 31.35 9.03 17.81
N LYS A 241 31.35 7.94 18.59
CA LYS A 241 31.81 7.90 19.98
C LYS A 241 33.24 8.36 20.17
N LYS A 242 34.09 8.32 19.13
CA LYS A 242 35.47 8.81 19.23
C LYS A 242 35.54 10.32 19.42
N LEU A 243 34.46 11.03 19.08
CA LEU A 243 34.32 12.47 19.26
C LEU A 243 33.76 12.83 20.64
N PHE A 244 33.29 11.84 21.41
CA PHE A 244 32.59 12.09 22.66
C PHE A 244 33.57 12.53 23.75
N SER A 245 33.13 13.47 24.57
CA SER A 245 33.87 13.89 25.76
C SER A 245 32.94 14.31 26.88
N ALA A 246 33.45 14.24 28.11
CA ALA A 246 32.76 14.75 29.29
C ALA A 246 32.69 16.27 29.23
N LEU A 247 31.50 16.85 29.43
CA LEU A 247 31.36 18.31 29.54
C LEU A 247 31.80 18.84 30.90
N ASN A 248 31.52 18.09 31.96
CA ASN A 248 31.75 18.49 33.36
C ASN A 248 31.06 19.83 33.69
N LEU A 249 29.75 19.91 33.44
CA LEU A 249 28.94 21.05 33.84
C LEU A 249 28.83 21.12 35.38
N PRO A 250 28.49 22.28 35.97
CA PRO A 250 28.21 22.38 37.40
C PRO A 250 27.18 21.33 37.83
N HIS A 251 27.47 20.62 38.92
CA HIS A 251 26.66 19.54 39.48
C HIS A 251 26.54 18.29 38.60
N ASP A 252 27.36 18.14 37.54
CA ASP A 252 27.53 16.83 36.92
C ASP A 252 28.16 15.86 37.93
N ILE A 253 27.67 14.62 37.95
CA ILE A 253 28.24 13.55 38.78
C ILE A 253 29.66 13.19 38.31
N HIS A 254 30.52 12.82 39.26
CA HIS A 254 31.92 12.48 39.00
C HIS A 254 32.17 10.97 39.18
N ASP A 255 33.27 10.50 38.60
CA ASP A 255 33.74 9.13 38.73
C ASP A 255 34.18 8.79 40.16
N TYR A 256 33.86 7.57 40.60
CA TYR A 256 34.32 7.04 41.88
C TYR A 256 35.84 6.90 41.87
N TYR A 257 36.50 7.54 42.83
CA TYR A 257 37.96 7.72 42.93
C TYR A 257 38.82 6.44 42.74
N TYR A 258 38.25 5.24 42.94
CA TYR A 258 38.96 3.97 42.83
C TYR A 258 39.07 3.39 41.39
N GLY A 259 39.17 4.26 40.38
CA GLY A 259 39.65 3.85 39.05
C GLY A 259 38.58 3.41 38.05
N THR A 260 37.33 3.83 38.23
CA THR A 260 36.38 3.90 37.12
C THR A 260 36.64 5.14 36.27
N SER A 261 36.06 5.22 35.07
CA SER A 261 36.18 6.37 34.19
C SER A 261 34.84 6.67 33.54
N PHE A 262 34.45 7.94 33.53
CA PHE A 262 33.22 8.38 32.85
C PHE A 262 33.26 8.10 31.34
N ALA A 263 34.43 8.19 30.72
CA ALA A 263 34.59 7.86 29.30
C ALA A 263 34.31 6.39 28.95
N SER A 264 34.27 5.51 29.95
CA SER A 264 33.93 4.10 29.74
C SER A 264 32.51 3.91 29.21
N ILE A 265 31.59 4.87 29.41
CA ILE A 265 30.21 4.73 28.92
C ILE A 265 30.09 4.96 27.41
N TRP A 266 31.16 5.37 26.71
CA TRP A 266 31.17 5.47 25.25
C TRP A 266 32.37 4.77 24.61
N ASP A 267 32.89 3.71 25.25
CA ASP A 267 34.01 2.93 24.72
C ASP A 267 33.63 2.00 23.54
N GLY A 268 32.33 1.81 23.31
CA GLY A 268 31.79 1.00 22.20
C GLY A 268 31.50 -0.44 22.59
N SER A 269 31.72 -0.83 23.84
CA SER A 269 31.34 -2.13 24.37
C SER A 269 29.82 -2.31 24.35
N THR A 270 29.36 -3.45 23.88
CA THR A 270 27.95 -3.88 24.00
C THR A 270 27.73 -4.80 25.20
N ASN A 271 28.77 -5.05 26.00
CA ASN A 271 28.69 -5.93 27.16
C ASN A 271 28.19 -5.18 28.38
N ILE A 272 27.42 -5.87 29.21
CA ILE A 272 27.14 -5.44 30.58
C ILE A 272 28.45 -5.55 31.37
N LYS A 273 28.98 -4.42 31.82
CA LYS A 273 30.25 -4.30 32.55
C LYS A 273 30.01 -4.29 34.05
N GLY A 274 31.01 -4.68 34.81
CA GLY A 274 31.04 -4.49 36.26
C GLY A 274 32.19 -3.58 36.66
N TYR A 275 32.34 -3.33 37.96
CA TYR A 275 33.53 -2.64 38.46
C TYR A 275 34.81 -3.43 38.14
N PRO A 276 35.91 -2.80 37.69
CA PRO A 276 36.08 -1.34 37.51
C PRO A 276 35.74 -0.82 36.10
N ASP A 277 35.35 -1.69 35.17
CA ASP A 277 35.19 -1.35 33.74
C ASP A 277 33.89 -0.57 33.41
N ALA A 278 32.88 -0.65 34.29
CA ALA A 278 31.68 0.17 34.26
C ALA A 278 31.94 1.52 34.92
N PHE A 279 31.29 2.58 34.42
CA PHE A 279 31.20 3.85 35.12
C PHE A 279 30.46 3.67 36.44
N CYS A 280 31.04 4.21 37.51
CA CYS A 280 30.37 4.31 38.81
C CYS A 280 30.55 5.72 39.33
N SER A 281 29.45 6.39 39.66
CA SER A 281 29.54 7.72 40.26
C SER A 281 30.10 7.67 41.68
N ASP A 282 30.66 8.76 42.16
CA ASP A 282 31.05 8.93 43.57
C ASP A 282 29.86 8.87 44.56
N GLY A 283 28.65 9.17 44.09
CA GLY A 283 27.42 9.15 44.89
C GLY A 283 27.25 10.37 45.80
N GLU A 284 28.07 11.41 45.62
CA GLU A 284 28.04 12.62 46.44
C GLU A 284 26.84 13.52 46.11
N GLU A 285 26.38 13.50 44.85
CA GLU A 285 25.23 14.28 44.40
C GLU A 285 23.90 13.53 44.59
N PRO A 286 22.93 14.07 45.35
CA PRO A 286 21.63 13.42 45.58
C PRO A 286 20.79 13.33 44.30
N LEU A 287 19.98 12.28 44.17
CA LEU A 287 18.96 12.21 43.12
C LEU A 287 17.89 13.32 43.31
N SER A 288 17.34 13.91 42.24
CA SER A 288 17.76 13.74 40.85
C SER A 288 19.13 14.37 40.57
N ASN A 289 20.07 13.64 39.98
CA ASN A 289 21.39 14.15 39.58
C ASN A 289 21.57 14.01 38.06
N HIS A 290 22.64 14.54 37.49
CA HIS A 290 22.85 14.49 36.04
C HIS A 290 24.32 14.33 35.65
N PHE A 291 24.54 13.96 34.39
CA PHE A 291 25.83 14.02 33.72
C PHE A 291 25.65 14.53 32.29
N SER A 292 26.71 15.13 31.74
CA SER A 292 26.63 15.79 30.44
C SER A 292 27.77 15.36 29.48
N ILE A 293 27.43 15.15 28.21
CA ILE A 293 28.31 14.63 27.15
C ILE A 293 28.33 15.63 25.98
N ASP A 294 29.51 16.01 25.50
CA ASP A 294 29.69 16.62 24.17
C ASP A 294 29.82 15.48 23.17
N LEU A 295 28.90 15.39 22.19
CA LEU A 295 28.94 14.39 21.14
C LEU A 295 30.01 14.71 20.06
N GLY A 296 30.66 15.87 20.16
CA GLY A 296 31.77 16.33 19.33
C GLY A 296 31.40 16.73 17.89
N ALA A 297 30.16 16.50 17.49
CA ALA A 297 29.55 17.00 16.27
C ALA A 297 28.10 17.40 16.53
N THR A 298 27.58 18.32 15.71
CA THR A 298 26.15 18.65 15.71
C THR A 298 25.41 17.66 14.81
N TYR A 299 24.39 17.02 15.34
CA TYR A 299 23.54 16.08 14.63
C TYR A 299 22.15 16.67 14.44
N ASP A 300 21.72 16.74 13.19
CA ASP A 300 20.33 17.02 12.83
C ASP A 300 19.53 15.72 12.99
N ASN A 301 18.38 15.78 13.67
CA ASN A 301 17.51 14.63 13.93
C ASN A 301 18.15 13.48 14.75
N ILE A 302 18.72 13.78 15.93
CA ILE A 302 19.03 12.73 16.90
C ILE A 302 17.76 11.94 17.23
N ALA A 303 17.81 10.62 17.17
CA ALA A 303 16.58 9.82 17.05
C ALA A 303 16.44 8.75 18.11
N ARG A 304 17.55 8.21 18.62
CA ARG A 304 17.53 7.11 19.60
C ARG A 304 18.65 7.22 20.61
N ILE A 305 18.38 6.73 21.80
CA ILE A 305 19.37 6.40 22.82
C ILE A 305 19.27 4.91 23.15
N GLN A 306 20.41 4.29 23.42
CA GLN A 306 20.49 3.02 24.12
C GLN A 306 21.33 3.21 25.38
N GLU A 307 20.81 2.71 26.48
CA GLU A 307 21.47 2.67 27.78
C GLU A 307 21.67 1.20 28.16
N ILE A 308 22.87 0.87 28.64
CA ILE A 308 23.21 -0.44 29.20
C ILE A 308 23.74 -0.18 30.60
N GLY A 309 23.00 -0.66 31.61
CA GLY A 309 23.41 -0.51 32.99
C GLY A 309 24.60 -1.40 33.33
N ARG A 310 25.13 -1.22 34.53
CA ARG A 310 26.15 -2.09 35.11
C ARG A 310 25.55 -3.47 35.45
N ASN A 311 26.42 -4.48 35.56
CA ASN A 311 26.08 -5.84 36.00
C ASN A 311 25.48 -5.94 37.42
N CYS A 312 25.49 -4.84 38.17
CA CYS A 312 24.76 -4.68 39.40
C CYS A 312 24.64 -3.20 39.77
N CYS A 313 23.56 -2.93 40.50
CA CYS A 313 23.24 -1.80 41.38
C CYS A 313 23.38 -0.38 40.83
N ASP A 314 22.51 0.49 41.34
CA ASP A 314 22.49 1.93 41.05
C ASP A 314 22.40 2.27 39.55
N ASN A 315 21.89 1.33 38.74
CA ASN A 315 21.57 1.57 37.34
C ASN A 315 20.38 2.54 37.25
N PRO A 316 20.40 3.52 36.32
CA PRO A 316 19.26 4.38 36.06
C PRO A 316 18.01 3.58 35.67
N ILE A 317 16.90 3.85 36.34
CA ILE A 317 15.59 3.27 36.00
C ILE A 317 14.51 4.32 35.72
N ASP A 318 14.78 5.58 36.05
CA ASP A 318 13.97 6.73 35.69
C ASP A 318 14.91 7.88 35.33
N PHE A 319 14.93 8.27 34.07
CA PHE A 319 15.82 9.33 33.59
C PHE A 319 15.28 10.10 32.39
N GLU A 320 15.72 11.34 32.29
CA GLU A 320 15.38 12.30 31.25
C GLU A 320 16.60 12.52 30.35
N ILE A 321 16.38 12.68 29.05
CA ILE A 321 17.42 13.00 28.07
C ILE A 321 17.16 14.42 27.55
N TRP A 322 18.11 15.31 27.73
CA TRP A 322 18.06 16.70 27.30
C TRP A 322 19.12 16.97 26.25
N GLY A 323 18.84 17.83 25.27
CA GLY A 323 19.78 18.18 24.22
C GLY A 323 19.77 19.65 23.81
N ILE A 324 20.94 20.11 23.35
CA ILE A 324 21.15 21.46 22.82
C ILE A 324 22.31 21.47 21.80
N ALA A 325 22.32 22.44 20.88
CA ALA A 325 23.40 22.61 19.90
C ALA A 325 24.61 23.41 20.43
N ASP A 326 24.38 24.32 21.38
CA ASP A 326 25.36 25.29 21.89
C ASP A 326 25.14 25.50 23.40
N THR A 327 26.20 25.38 24.20
CA THR A 327 26.14 25.58 25.66
C THR A 327 26.42 27.02 26.09
N SER A 328 26.68 27.94 25.16
CA SER A 328 26.94 29.35 25.43
C SER A 328 25.76 29.98 26.19
N ASN A 329 26.00 30.40 27.44
CA ASN A 329 24.98 30.91 28.38
C ASN A 329 23.86 29.92 28.74
N ALA A 330 24.03 28.63 28.43
CA ALA A 330 23.01 27.61 28.65
C ALA A 330 23.28 26.72 29.89
N VAL A 331 24.26 27.07 30.73
CA VAL A 331 24.68 26.24 31.87
C VAL A 331 23.87 26.55 33.13
N SER A 332 23.20 25.55 33.69
CA SER A 332 22.53 25.66 35.00
C SER A 332 23.53 25.81 36.14
N GLN A 333 23.15 26.59 37.15
CA GLN A 333 23.89 26.67 38.43
C GLN A 333 23.13 25.97 39.56
N LEU A 334 21.92 25.47 39.28
CA LEU A 334 21.09 24.74 40.22
C LEU A 334 21.49 23.25 40.19
N PRO A 335 21.54 22.57 41.34
CA PRO A 335 21.73 21.12 41.36
C PRO A 335 20.52 20.43 40.73
N GLY A 336 20.73 19.22 40.18
CA GLY A 336 19.70 18.47 39.47
C GLY A 336 18.42 18.21 40.27
N ASN A 337 18.51 18.19 41.60
CA ASN A 337 17.40 17.92 42.50
C ASN A 337 16.64 19.17 42.95
N ASP A 338 17.05 20.37 42.50
CA ASP A 338 16.35 21.62 42.78
C ASP A 338 14.98 21.65 42.09
N GLY A 339 13.94 22.09 42.81
CA GLY A 339 12.57 22.14 42.30
C GLY A 339 12.38 23.08 41.10
N ASN A 340 13.29 24.05 40.90
CA ASN A 340 13.28 24.97 39.77
C ASN A 340 14.24 24.58 38.63
N TRP A 341 15.02 23.50 38.79
CA TRP A 341 16.04 23.09 37.83
C TRP A 341 15.49 22.96 36.40
N LYS A 342 14.34 22.28 36.24
CA LYS A 342 13.71 22.10 34.92
C LYS A 342 13.36 23.44 34.26
N ASN A 343 12.81 24.38 35.02
CA ASN A 343 12.45 25.71 34.51
C ASN A 343 13.71 26.48 34.08
N ASP A 344 14.80 26.38 34.84
CA ASP A 344 16.08 27.03 34.52
C ASP A 344 16.68 26.47 33.22
N ILE A 345 16.78 25.14 33.10
CA ILE A 345 17.34 24.44 31.93
C ILE A 345 16.54 24.73 30.66
N LEU A 346 15.20 24.72 30.74
CA LEU A 346 14.32 25.13 29.64
C LEU A 346 14.53 26.60 29.25
N SER A 347 14.62 27.51 30.22
CA SER A 347 14.86 28.94 29.95
C SER A 347 16.22 29.21 29.28
N LYS A 348 17.15 28.26 29.43
CA LYS A 348 18.50 28.25 28.85
C LYS A 348 18.58 27.59 27.47
N GLY A 349 17.46 27.12 26.93
CA GLY A 349 17.35 26.62 25.56
C GLY A 349 17.57 25.11 25.40
N TRP A 350 17.70 24.36 26.49
CA TRP A 350 17.73 22.90 26.42
C TRP A 350 16.35 22.35 26.07
N THR A 351 16.32 21.29 25.27
CA THR A 351 15.09 20.59 24.88
C THR A 351 15.04 19.21 25.51
N LEU A 352 13.89 18.85 26.10
CA LEU A 352 13.63 17.48 26.56
C LEU A 352 13.44 16.60 25.32
N LEU A 353 14.38 15.69 25.08
CA LEU A 353 14.38 14.77 23.95
C LEU A 353 13.67 13.45 24.25
N GLY A 354 13.54 13.07 25.51
CA GLY A 354 12.85 11.85 25.89
C GLY A 354 12.94 11.57 27.38
N GLU A 355 12.08 10.66 27.83
CA GLU A 355 12.05 10.14 29.18
C GLU A 355 12.04 8.62 29.11
N VAL A 356 12.81 7.97 29.98
CA VAL A 356 12.90 6.52 30.06
C VAL A 356 12.53 6.11 31.48
N ASN A 357 11.46 5.32 31.59
CA ASN A 357 11.05 4.67 32.82
C ASN A 357 11.03 3.16 32.58
N ARG A 358 11.82 2.41 33.35
CA ARG A 358 11.95 0.95 33.22
C ARG A 358 11.63 0.25 34.54
N SER A 359 11.10 -0.96 34.43
CA SER A 359 10.63 -1.74 35.58
C SER A 359 11.58 -2.86 36.00
N ASP A 360 12.69 -3.04 35.28
CA ASP A 360 13.74 -4.00 35.61
C ASP A 360 14.84 -3.36 36.47
N ASP A 361 15.97 -4.04 36.63
CA ASP A 361 17.10 -3.60 37.45
C ASP A 361 18.07 -2.65 36.74
N GLY A 362 17.73 -2.18 35.53
CA GLY A 362 18.58 -1.32 34.73
C GLY A 362 19.74 -2.03 34.02
N SER A 363 20.05 -3.29 34.31
CA SER A 363 21.27 -3.94 33.81
C SER A 363 21.19 -4.26 32.31
N ALA A 364 20.02 -4.68 31.82
CA ALA A 364 19.83 -5.05 30.42
C ALA A 364 19.86 -3.82 29.48
N PRO A 365 20.28 -3.95 28.22
CA PRO A 365 20.16 -2.88 27.24
C PRO A 365 18.71 -2.43 27.05
N ILE A 366 18.46 -1.13 27.17
CA ILE A 366 17.18 -0.51 26.78
C ILE A 366 17.40 0.49 25.66
N THR A 367 16.59 0.41 24.61
CA THR A 367 16.62 1.38 23.50
C THR A 367 15.32 2.17 23.51
N ALA A 368 15.44 3.49 23.52
CA ALA A 368 14.31 4.42 23.50
C ALA A 368 14.39 5.33 22.26
N ASN A 369 13.24 5.58 21.64
CA ASN A 369 13.11 6.62 20.64
C ASN A 369 13.05 7.98 21.34
N LEU A 370 13.71 8.98 20.75
CA LEU A 370 13.60 10.37 21.16
C LEU A 370 12.44 11.06 20.42
N ILE A 371 12.13 12.30 20.78
CA ILE A 371 11.07 13.09 20.14
C ILE A 371 11.22 13.15 18.61
N GLU A 372 10.09 13.29 17.91
CA GLU A 372 10.10 13.56 16.48
C GLU A 372 10.56 14.99 16.18
N ASN A 373 11.33 15.16 15.10
CA ASN A 373 11.88 16.45 14.65
C ASN A 373 12.60 17.24 15.76
N PRO A 374 13.59 16.65 16.45
CA PRO A 374 14.33 17.38 17.48
C PRO A 374 15.13 18.53 16.85
N PRO A 375 15.45 19.58 17.63
CA PRO A 375 16.39 20.59 17.18
C PRO A 375 17.77 19.97 16.90
N PRO A 376 18.69 20.70 16.25
CA PRO A 376 20.08 20.27 16.17
C PRO A 376 20.66 20.05 17.57
N VAL A 377 21.38 18.94 17.76
CA VAL A 377 21.94 18.56 19.07
C VAL A 377 23.42 18.23 18.93
N ARG A 378 24.23 18.83 19.80
CA ARG A 378 25.65 18.47 19.99
C ARG A 378 25.92 18.03 21.42
N TYR A 379 25.23 18.63 22.39
CA TYR A 379 25.42 18.39 23.80
C TYR A 379 24.21 17.67 24.36
N ILE A 380 24.45 16.60 25.10
CA ILE A 380 23.42 15.82 25.78
C ILE A 380 23.62 15.92 27.28
N MET A 381 22.53 16.03 28.02
CA MET A 381 22.50 15.90 29.47
C MET A 381 21.49 14.82 29.83
N ILE A 382 21.90 13.87 30.69
CA ILE A 382 21.01 12.83 31.20
C ILE A 382 20.79 13.09 32.68
N ARG A 383 19.53 13.36 33.05
CA ARG A 383 19.12 13.60 34.42
C ARG A 383 18.43 12.37 34.97
N VAL A 384 19.05 11.73 35.96
CA VAL A 384 18.56 10.49 36.59
C VAL A 384 17.75 10.87 37.82
N SER A 385 16.51 10.41 37.88
CA SER A 385 15.59 10.64 39.00
C SER A 385 15.44 9.43 39.91
N LYS A 386 15.75 8.23 39.42
CA LYS A 386 15.69 7.00 40.21
C LYS A 386 16.70 5.96 39.70
N THR A 387 17.29 5.24 40.64
CA THR A 387 18.14 4.07 40.36
C THR A 387 17.61 2.80 41.01
N ALA A 388 18.01 1.64 40.49
CA ALA A 388 17.55 0.34 40.98
C ALA A 388 17.99 0.04 42.44
N GLY A 389 19.09 0.65 42.90
CA GLY A 389 19.62 0.49 44.27
C GLY A 389 19.00 1.43 45.31
N GLY A 390 18.28 2.46 44.87
CA GLY A 390 17.65 3.46 45.75
C GLY A 390 18.61 4.47 46.39
N GLY A 391 19.91 4.37 46.12
CA GLY A 391 20.92 5.36 46.52
C GLY A 391 21.06 6.52 45.54
N SER A 392 21.97 7.45 45.84
CA SER A 392 22.35 8.57 44.97
C SER A 392 23.24 8.17 43.79
N GLY A 393 23.84 6.98 43.84
CA GLY A 393 24.76 6.50 42.82
C GLY A 393 24.09 6.34 41.45
N VAL A 394 24.88 6.51 40.39
CA VAL A 394 24.52 6.23 39.00
C VAL A 394 25.63 5.42 38.36
N ASN A 395 25.31 4.20 37.93
CA ASN A 395 26.25 3.27 37.32
C ASN A 395 25.82 2.88 35.90
N LEU A 396 26.79 2.82 34.99
CA LEU A 396 26.53 2.61 33.56
C LEU A 396 27.63 1.78 32.92
N SER A 397 27.24 0.89 32.01
CA SER A 397 28.20 0.22 31.13
C SER A 397 28.39 1.00 29.84
N GLN A 398 27.31 1.44 29.20
CA GLN A 398 27.38 2.03 27.87
C GLN A 398 26.15 2.92 27.60
N ILE A 399 26.39 4.03 26.91
CA ILE A 399 25.39 4.82 26.22
C ILE A 399 25.74 4.89 24.74
N THR A 400 24.70 4.84 23.90
CA THR A 400 24.82 4.98 22.46
C THR A 400 23.71 5.87 21.94
N PHE A 401 24.05 6.79 21.03
CA PHE A 401 23.09 7.66 20.35
C PHE A 401 23.09 7.37 18.86
N TRP A 402 21.92 7.41 18.24
CA TRP A 402 21.77 7.36 16.79
C TRP A 402 21.00 8.58 16.30
N TYR A 403 21.33 9.04 15.10
CA TYR A 403 20.57 10.07 14.39
C TYR A 403 19.98 9.47 13.12
N ASN A 404 18.88 10.08 12.66
CA ASN A 404 18.28 9.75 11.37
C ASN A 404 19.09 10.42 10.27
N GLN A 405 19.83 9.62 9.50
CA GLN A 405 20.52 10.11 8.31
C GLN A 405 19.62 9.97 7.08
N ASN A 406 19.47 11.09 6.37
CA ASN A 406 18.97 11.13 5.00
C ASN A 406 20.00 10.55 4.04
#